data_AF-A0A8D9S0P8-F1
#
_entry.id   AF-A0A8D9S0P8-F1
#
_cell.length_a   1.000
_cell.length_b   1.000
_cell.length_c   1.000
_cell.angle_alpha   90.00
_cell.angle_beta   90.00
_cell.angle_gamma   90.00
#
_symmetry.space_group_name_H-M   'P 1'
#
loop_
_entity.id
_entity.type
_entity.pdbx_description
1 polymer ?
#
loop_
_entity_poly.entity_id
_entity_poly.type
_entity_poly.pdbx_seq_one_letter_code
_entity_poly.pdbx_strand_id
1 'polypeptide(L)'
;HLEADTVQGKKHQGAVMTLTERQSKVEIVLNVHEKTADAINQHLGQWLRKFPQHFFKSITFDNGKEFAGWREIANQFDLHTYFAEVG
;
A
#
# COMPACT_ATOMS: atom_id res chain seq x y z
N HIS A 1 -7.20 8.39 5.85
CA HIS A 1 -7.31 6.92 5.64
C HIS A 1 -6.75 6.62 4.28
N LEU A 2 -5.94 5.57 4.12
CA LEU A 2 -5.34 5.21 2.84
C LEU A 2 -6.09 4.06 2.17
N GLU A 3 -6.06 4.05 0.85
CA GLU A 3 -6.46 2.93 0.00
C GLU A 3 -5.26 2.60 -0.89
N ALA A 4 -4.88 1.33 -0.97
CA ALA A 4 -3.69 0.87 -1.67
C ALA A 4 -4.07 -0.06 -2.83
N ASP A 5 -3.49 0.21 -4.00
CA ASP A 5 -3.64 -0.59 -5.21
C ASP A 5 -2.28 -0.72 -5.92
N THR A 6 -2.18 -1.60 -6.91
CA THR A 6 -0.98 -1.76 -7.74
C THR A 6 -1.30 -1.83 -9.22
N VAL A 7 -0.52 -1.11 -10.01
CA VAL A 7 -0.59 -1.14 -11.47
C VAL A 7 0.66 -1.82 -12.01
N GLN A 8 0.47 -2.92 -12.74
CA GLN A 8 1.53 -3.60 -13.46
C GLN A 8 1.66 -3.02 -14.88
N GLY A 9 2.89 -2.69 -15.29
CA GLY A 9 3.20 -2.27 -16.64
C GLY A 9 2.96 -3.38 -17.67
N LYS A 10 2.85 -2.98 -18.95
CA LYS A 10 2.64 -3.90 -20.07
C LYS A 10 3.73 -4.99 -20.09
N LYS A 11 3.34 -6.21 -20.49
CA LYS A 11 4.24 -7.39 -20.53
C LYS A 11 4.92 -7.70 -19.19
N HIS A 12 4.29 -7.33 -18.07
CA HIS A 12 4.83 -7.49 -16.71
C HIS A 12 6.16 -6.74 -16.49
N GLN A 13 6.41 -5.68 -17.26
CA GLN A 13 7.61 -4.86 -17.10
C GLN A 13 7.30 -3.65 -16.24
N GLY A 14 7.85 -3.62 -15.02
CA GLY A 14 7.66 -2.53 -14.07
C GLY A 14 6.32 -2.60 -13.35
N ALA A 15 6.27 -2.05 -12.14
CA ALA A 15 5.06 -1.93 -11.34
C ALA A 15 5.12 -0.64 -10.52
N VAL A 16 3.94 -0.07 -10.27
CA VAL A 16 3.76 1.04 -9.33
C VAL A 16 2.71 0.66 -8.31
N MET A 17 2.88 1.15 -7.08
CA MET A 17 1.86 1.15 -6.05
C MET A 17 1.21 2.53 -6.02
N THR A 18 -0.10 2.56 -5.89
CA THR A 18 -0.90 3.78 -5.75
C THR A 18 -1.51 3.81 -4.35
N LEU A 19 -1.44 4.96 -3.69
CA LEU A 19 -2.00 5.20 -2.37
C LEU A 19 -2.91 6.42 -2.44
N THR A 20 -4.21 6.21 -2.26
CA THR A 20 -5.19 7.28 -2.24
C THR A 20 -5.52 7.66 -0.79
N GLU A 21 -5.32 8.92 -0.41
CA GLU A 21 -5.83 9.43 0.85
C GLU A 21 -7.31 9.83 0.70
N ARG A 22 -8.20 9.11 1.40
CA ARG A 22 -9.65 9.14 1.12
C ARG A 22 -10.32 10.47 1.44
N GLN A 23 -9.77 11.31 2.32
CA GLN A 23 -10.37 12.58 2.72
C GLN A 23 -9.98 13.73 1.77
N SER A 24 -8.68 13.95 1.60
CA SER A 24 -8.07 14.99 0.77
C SER A 24 -8.02 14.64 -0.71
N LYS A 25 -8.21 13.36 -1.07
CA LYS A 25 -8.07 12.82 -2.43
C LYS A 25 -6.66 12.99 -3.03
N VAL A 26 -5.65 13.15 -2.17
CA VAL A 26 -4.26 13.12 -2.60
C VAL A 26 -3.92 11.70 -3.06
N GLU A 27 -3.32 11.62 -4.24
CA GLU A 27 -2.82 10.38 -4.83
C GLU A 27 -1.30 10.34 -4.74
N ILE A 28 -0.77 9.25 -4.19
CA ILE A 28 0.67 9.02 -4.11
C ILE A 28 1.02 7.81 -4.97
N VAL A 29 1.95 7.99 -5.90
CA VAL A 29 2.46 6.91 -6.75
C VAL A 29 3.87 6.56 -6.32
N LEU A 30 4.08 5.31 -5.91
CA LEU A 30 5.39 4.75 -5.56
C LEU A 30 5.84 3.81 -6.67
N ASN A 31 7.03 4.06 -7.23
CA ASN A 31 7.65 3.12 -8.15
C ASN A 31 8.22 1.95 -7.36
N VAL A 32 7.60 0.78 -7.48
CA VAL A 32 7.97 -0.43 -6.74
C VAL A 32 8.73 -1.43 -7.61
N HIS A 33 8.82 -1.17 -8.92
CA HIS A 33 9.47 -1.97 -9.96
C HIS A 33 8.88 -3.39 -10.16
N GLU A 34 8.51 -4.08 -9.10
CA GLU A 34 7.96 -5.43 -9.10
C GLU A 34 6.69 -5.52 -8.24
N LYS A 35 5.70 -6.28 -8.72
CA LYS A 35 4.43 -6.52 -8.02
C LYS A 35 4.56 -7.76 -7.11
N THR A 36 5.45 -7.68 -6.12
CA THR A 36 5.71 -8.75 -5.15
C THR A 36 5.50 -8.24 -3.72
N ALA A 37 5.11 -9.12 -2.80
CA ALA A 37 4.84 -8.72 -1.42
C ALA A 37 6.04 -8.04 -0.74
N ASP A 38 7.25 -8.55 -1.00
CA ASP A 38 8.47 -7.98 -0.43
C ASP A 38 8.74 -6.56 -0.96
N ALA A 39 8.64 -6.36 -2.28
CA ALA A 39 8.83 -5.04 -2.88
C ALA A 39 7.78 -4.03 -2.38
N ILE A 40 6.51 -4.43 -2.38
CA ILE A 40 5.39 -3.62 -1.88
C ILE A 40 5.63 -3.21 -0.43
N ASN A 41 5.92 -4.15 0.48
CA ASN A 41 6.14 -3.85 1.89
C ASN A 41 7.36 -2.97 2.11
N GLN A 42 8.46 -3.24 1.40
CA GLN A 42 9.65 -2.41 1.51
C GLN A 42 9.36 -0.95 1.14
N HIS A 43 8.75 -0.73 -0.02
CA HIS A 43 8.49 0.61 -0.53
C HIS A 43 7.43 1.34 0.32
N LEU A 44 6.34 0.66 0.70
CA LEU A 44 5.30 1.21 1.56
C LEU A 44 5.87 1.58 2.94
N GLY A 45 6.64 0.68 3.56
CA GLY A 45 7.26 0.93 4.86
C GLY A 45 8.26 2.09 4.83
N GLN A 46 9.09 2.17 3.78
CA GLN A 46 10.01 3.32 3.61
C GLN A 46 9.26 4.64 3.46
N TRP A 47 8.12 4.64 2.76
CA TRP A 47 7.31 5.83 2.59
C TRP A 47 6.58 6.22 3.89
N LEU A 48 5.96 5.27 4.60
CA LEU A 48 5.26 5.51 5.87
C LEU A 48 6.18 6.08 6.95
N ARG A 49 7.46 5.66 6.99
CA ARG A 49 8.48 6.21 7.92
C ARG A 49 8.70 7.72 7.80
N LYS A 50 8.28 8.34 6.69
CA LYS A 50 8.42 9.79 6.47
C LYS A 50 7.35 10.60 7.23
N PHE A 51 6.34 9.94 7.79
CA PHE A 51 5.25 10.58 8.51
C PHE A 51 5.36 10.31 10.02
N PRO A 52 4.83 11.22 10.85
CA PRO A 52 4.69 10.97 12.28
C PRO A 52 3.83 9.73 12.56
N GLN A 53 4.01 9.12 13.73
CA GLN A 53 3.12 8.07 14.21
C GLN A 53 1.67 8.55 14.23
N HIS A 54 0.74 7.64 13.93
CA HIS A 54 -0.71 7.88 13.87
C HIS A 54 -1.18 8.94 12.85
N PHE A 55 -0.30 9.38 11.93
CA PHE A 55 -0.70 10.31 10.86
C PHE A 55 -1.78 9.70 9.95
N PHE A 56 -1.65 8.41 9.65
CA PHE A 56 -2.70 7.63 9.00
C PHE A 56 -3.35 6.70 10.04
N LYS A 57 -4.67 6.55 9.97
CA LYS A 57 -5.45 5.70 10.90
C LYS A 57 -5.61 4.27 10.39
N SER A 58 -5.74 4.12 9.09
CA SER A 58 -5.94 2.83 8.45
C SER A 58 -5.47 2.83 7.01
N ILE A 59 -5.28 1.63 6.50
CA ILE A 59 -5.04 1.33 5.09
C ILE A 59 -5.98 0.22 4.63
N THR A 60 -6.62 0.41 3.49
CA THR A 60 -7.46 -0.60 2.84
C THR A 60 -6.69 -1.18 1.66
N PHE A 61 -6.62 -2.51 1.57
CA PHE A 61 -6.02 -3.24 0.46
C PHE A 61 -7.09 -3.97 -0.36
N ASP A 62 -6.79 -4.33 -1.59
CA ASP A 62 -7.52 -5.42 -2.26
C ASP A 62 -7.03 -6.78 -1.72
N ASN A 63 -7.62 -7.88 -2.22
CA ASN A 63 -7.20 -9.24 -1.85
C ASN A 63 -6.02 -9.75 -2.71
N GLY A 64 -5.24 -8.84 -3.30
CA GLY A 64 -4.07 -9.13 -4.10
C GLY A 64 -2.96 -9.79 -3.28
N LYS A 65 -2.28 -10.78 -3.87
CA LYS A 65 -1.19 -11.53 -3.22
C LYS A 65 0.03 -10.65 -2.94
N GLU A 66 0.18 -9.58 -3.71
CA GLU A 66 1.19 -8.55 -3.52
C GLU A 66 1.05 -7.80 -2.19
N PHE A 67 -0.09 -7.89 -1.51
CA PHE A 67 -0.29 -7.31 -0.17
C PHE A 67 -0.19 -8.35 0.96
N ALA A 68 0.32 -9.56 0.69
CA ALA A 68 0.33 -10.64 1.68
C ALA A 68 1.05 -10.31 3.00
N GLY A 69 2.03 -9.40 3.01
CA GLY A 69 2.72 -8.95 4.24
C GLY A 69 2.16 -7.65 4.84
N TRP A 70 0.85 -7.41 4.66
CA TRP A 70 0.16 -6.28 5.28
C TRP A 70 0.27 -6.26 6.81
N ARG A 71 0.43 -7.43 7.46
CA ARG A 71 0.49 -7.54 8.92
C ARG A 71 1.73 -6.88 9.50
N GLU A 72 2.86 -7.05 8.82
CA GLU A 72 4.13 -6.44 9.20
C GLU A 72 4.01 -4.91 9.15
N ILE A 73 3.39 -4.38 8.09
CA ILE A 73 3.11 -2.94 7.97
C ILE A 73 2.14 -2.46 9.06
N ALA A 74 1.04 -3.17 9.27
CA ALA A 74 0.04 -2.82 10.26
C ALA A 74 0.65 -2.70 11.66
N ASN A 75 1.44 -3.70 12.05
CA ASN A 75 2.08 -3.75 13.37
C ASN A 75 3.18 -2.70 13.51
N GLN A 76 4.01 -2.49 12.48
CA GLN A 76 5.12 -1.54 12.56
C GLN A 76 4.65 -0.08 12.64
N PHE A 77 3.53 0.25 12.00
CA PHE A 77 3.04 1.63 11.87
C PHE A 77 1.75 1.91 12.65
N ASP A 78 1.28 0.94 13.46
CA ASP A 78 0.04 1.01 14.24
C ASP A 78 -1.17 1.41 13.37
N LEU A 79 -1.35 0.68 12.26
CA LEU A 79 -2.42 0.93 11.29
C LEU A 79 -3.51 -0.13 11.41
N HIS A 80 -4.76 0.32 11.42
CA HIS A 80 -5.89 -0.57 11.15
C HIS A 80 -5.85 -1.00 9.68
N THR A 81 -6.19 -2.26 9.42
CA THR A 81 -6.22 -2.82 8.06
C THR A 81 -7.60 -3.31 7.70
N TYR A 82 -7.99 -3.05 6.45
CA TYR A 82 -9.25 -3.49 5.86
C TYR A 82 -8.97 -4.09 4.49
N PHE A 83 -9.87 -4.97 4.04
CA PHE A 83 -9.81 -5.60 2.73
C PHE A 83 -11.10 -5.32 1.98
N ALA A 84 -10.99 -5.13 0.66
CA ALA A 84 -12.17 -5.04 -0.19
C ALA A 84 -13.01 -6.32 -0.07
N GLU A 85 -14.33 -6.18 -0.10
CA GLU A 85 -15.25 -7.33 -0.15
C GLU A 85 -15.05 -8.10 -1.47
N VAL A 86 -15.08 -9.42 -1.38
CA VAL A 86 -15.09 -10.27 -2.57
C VAL A 86 -16.51 -10.26 -3.12
N GLY A 87 -16.69 -9.70 -4.32
CA GLY A 87 -17.96 -9.71 -5.03
C GLY A 87 -18.35 -11.08 -5.58
#